data_AF-A0A923VAS7-F1
#
_entry.id   AF-A0A923VAS7-F1
#
_cell.length_a   1.000
_cell.length_b   1.000
_cell.length_c   1.000
_cell.angle_alpha   90.00
_cell.angle_beta   90.00
_cell.angle_gamma   90.00
#
_symmetry.space_group_name_H-M   'P 1'
#
loop_
_entity.id
_entity.type
_entity.pdbx_description
1 polymer ?
#
loop_
_entity_poly.entity_id
_entity_poly.type
_entity_poly.pdbx_seq_one_letter_code
_entity_poly.pdbx_strand_id
1 'polypeptide(L)'
;GLAPNATVMSWRGEEGGIEAAKQGHDVIMTPGATCYFDHSQNKKEDSITIGGYLPLQTVYGYEPIPAVLSVEQAKHVLGAQANVWTEYISNTAKLEYMIFPRMSALAEVLWSPKEKRNYADFEKRLPAIVERYNFWGVNFSKAYLDGANTAAEKK
;
A
#
# COMPACT_ATOMS: atom_id res chain seq x y z
N GLY A 1 -13.92 9.58 -24.94
CA GLY A 1 -13.07 10.45 -24.11
C GLY A 1 -13.64 10.52 -22.71
N LEU A 2 -12.81 10.84 -21.72
CA LEU A 2 -13.25 11.06 -20.33
C LEU A 2 -14.21 12.26 -20.27
N ALA A 3 -15.14 12.25 -19.30
CA ALA A 3 -15.98 13.41 -19.05
C ALA A 3 -15.14 14.57 -18.47
N PRO A 4 -15.37 15.84 -18.84
CA PRO A 4 -14.44 16.94 -18.56
C PRO A 4 -14.00 17.13 -17.10
N ASN A 5 -14.87 16.77 -16.14
CA ASN A 5 -14.60 16.93 -14.70
C ASN A 5 -14.50 15.57 -13.98
N ALA A 6 -14.24 14.49 -14.70
CA ALA A 6 -14.09 13.18 -14.08
C ALA A 6 -12.76 13.11 -13.29
N THR A 7 -12.83 12.56 -12.09
CA THR A 7 -11.65 12.07 -11.35
C THR A 7 -11.42 10.60 -11.70
N VAL A 8 -10.18 10.21 -11.95
CA VAL A 8 -9.82 8.85 -12.37
C VAL A 8 -9.18 8.09 -11.21
N MET A 9 -9.68 6.89 -10.92
CA MET A 9 -9.01 5.96 -10.00
C MET A 9 -8.17 4.96 -10.81
N SER A 10 -6.84 5.07 -10.74
CA SER A 10 -5.93 4.20 -11.51
C SER A 10 -5.62 2.93 -10.74
N TRP A 11 -6.09 1.77 -11.21
CA TRP A 11 -5.92 0.50 -10.50
C TRP A 11 -5.16 -0.58 -11.28
N ARG A 12 -5.25 -0.56 -12.62
CA ARG A 12 -4.44 -1.38 -13.52
C ARG A 12 -3.08 -0.73 -13.78
N GLY A 13 -2.23 -0.73 -12.75
CA GLY A 13 -0.99 0.03 -12.79
C GLY A 13 -1.21 1.54 -12.66
N GLU A 14 -0.19 2.31 -13.04
CA GLU A 14 -0.17 3.77 -12.93
C GLU A 14 -0.43 4.48 -14.25
N GLU A 15 -0.37 3.75 -15.37
CA GLU A 15 -0.40 4.31 -16.73
C GLU A 15 -1.68 5.11 -16.99
N GLY A 16 -2.82 4.59 -16.53
CA GLY A 16 -4.11 5.28 -16.67
C GLY A 16 -4.17 6.58 -15.86
N GLY A 17 -3.61 6.59 -14.65
CA GLY A 17 -3.50 7.78 -13.82
C GLY A 17 -2.53 8.81 -14.40
N ILE A 18 -1.38 8.37 -14.91
CA ILE A 18 -0.40 9.24 -15.58
C ILE A 18 -1.03 9.94 -16.77
N GLU A 19 -1.76 9.19 -17.61
CA GLU A 19 -2.43 9.74 -18.79
C GLU A 19 -3.55 10.71 -18.41
N ALA A 20 -4.37 10.37 -17.41
CA ALA A 20 -5.42 11.25 -16.90
C ALA A 20 -4.85 12.58 -16.34
N ALA A 21 -3.78 12.52 -15.55
CA ALA A 21 -3.13 13.71 -14.99
C ALA A 21 -2.51 14.60 -16.09
N LYS A 22 -1.94 14.01 -17.15
CA LYS A 22 -1.45 14.76 -18.33
C LYS A 22 -2.56 15.48 -19.08
N GLN A 23 -3.78 14.96 -19.04
CA GLN A 23 -4.97 15.57 -19.62
C GLN A 23 -5.67 16.57 -18.68
N GLY A 24 -5.14 16.79 -17.47
CA GLY A 24 -5.70 17.73 -16.49
C GLY A 24 -6.83 17.16 -15.63
N HIS A 25 -7.03 15.84 -15.63
CA HIS A 25 -7.97 15.18 -14.73
C HIS A 25 -7.32 14.87 -13.40
N ASP A 26 -8.07 15.05 -12.31
CA ASP A 26 -7.65 14.62 -10.99
C ASP A 26 -7.60 13.08 -10.90
N VAL A 27 -6.68 12.57 -10.10
CA VAL A 27 -6.38 11.13 -10.02
C VAL A 27 -6.21 10.66 -8.59
N ILE A 28 -6.77 9.50 -8.29
CA ILE A 28 -6.46 8.71 -7.08
C ILE A 28 -5.71 7.45 -7.52
N MET A 29 -4.49 7.27 -7.02
CA MET A 29 -3.67 6.10 -7.34
C MET A 29 -4.06 4.90 -6.48
N THR A 30 -4.35 3.77 -7.11
CA THR A 30 -4.67 2.50 -6.45
C THR A 30 -4.02 1.29 -7.16
N PRO A 31 -2.78 1.39 -7.68
CA PRO A 31 -2.21 0.34 -8.52
C PRO A 31 -2.13 -1.00 -7.76
N GLY A 32 -2.56 -2.09 -8.41
CA GLY A 32 -2.60 -3.42 -7.77
C GLY A 32 -1.27 -3.93 -7.23
N ALA A 33 -0.16 -3.47 -7.78
CA ALA A 33 1.18 -3.86 -7.34
C ALA A 33 1.58 -3.30 -5.95
N THR A 34 0.92 -2.25 -5.45
CA THR A 34 1.25 -1.61 -4.17
C THR A 34 0.06 -1.36 -3.25
N CYS A 35 -1.17 -1.35 -3.78
CA CYS A 35 -2.37 -0.90 -3.08
C CYS A 35 -3.47 -1.96 -2.93
N TYR A 36 -3.27 -3.21 -3.35
CA TYR A 36 -4.28 -4.26 -3.23
C TYR A 36 -4.02 -5.15 -2.01
N PHE A 37 -4.69 -4.84 -0.91
CA PHE A 37 -4.48 -5.49 0.38
C PHE A 37 -5.22 -6.83 0.51
N ASP A 38 -5.93 -7.27 -0.51
CA ASP A 38 -6.41 -8.63 -0.71
C ASP A 38 -5.33 -9.60 -1.23
N HIS A 39 -4.15 -9.09 -1.62
CA HIS A 39 -2.97 -9.92 -1.94
C HIS A 39 -2.29 -10.46 -0.68
N SER A 40 -1.59 -11.60 -0.80
CA SER A 40 -0.89 -12.21 0.34
C SER A 40 0.23 -11.32 0.89
N GLN A 41 0.45 -11.40 2.20
CA GLN A 41 1.57 -10.72 2.88
C GLN A 41 2.76 -11.65 3.10
N ASN A 42 2.50 -12.96 3.16
CA ASN A 42 3.49 -14.00 3.34
C ASN A 42 3.58 -14.85 2.06
N LYS A 43 4.80 -15.26 1.69
CA LYS A 43 4.99 -16.26 0.62
C LYS A 43 4.47 -17.64 1.02
N LYS A 44 4.42 -17.93 2.31
CA LYS A 44 3.88 -19.16 2.90
C LYS A 44 2.52 -18.89 3.56
N GLU A 45 1.66 -18.14 2.88
CA GLU A 45 0.29 -17.91 3.33
C GLU A 45 -0.44 -19.27 3.47
N ASP A 46 -1.05 -19.49 4.63
CA ASP A 46 -1.72 -20.74 5.00
C ASP A 46 -3.24 -20.69 4.73
N SER A 47 -3.73 -19.57 4.20
CA SER A 47 -5.11 -19.34 3.83
C SER A 47 -5.25 -18.81 2.41
N ILE A 48 -6.43 -19.00 1.80
CA ILE A 48 -6.65 -18.61 0.41
C ILE A 48 -6.67 -17.07 0.31
N THR A 49 -5.98 -16.55 -0.71
CA THR A 49 -6.09 -15.18 -1.19
C THR A 49 -6.42 -15.18 -2.68
N ILE A 50 -6.74 -14.02 -3.26
CA ILE A 50 -6.97 -13.90 -4.71
C ILE A 50 -5.71 -14.22 -5.55
N GLY A 51 -4.55 -14.28 -4.90
CA GLY A 51 -3.24 -14.33 -5.52
C GLY A 51 -2.41 -13.09 -5.20
N GLY A 52 -1.30 -12.90 -5.92
CA GLY A 52 -0.37 -11.79 -5.69
C GLY A 52 0.44 -11.93 -4.39
N TYR A 53 1.52 -11.15 -4.30
CA TYR A 53 2.37 -11.05 -3.11
C TYR A 53 2.72 -9.58 -2.89
N LEU A 54 2.22 -9.00 -1.81
CA LEU A 54 2.39 -7.59 -1.47
C LEU A 54 2.90 -7.49 -0.03
N PRO A 55 4.23 -7.58 0.19
CA PRO A 55 4.81 -7.46 1.51
C PRO A 55 4.81 -6.01 2.00
N LEU A 56 4.93 -5.83 3.31
CA LEU A 56 4.93 -4.52 3.97
C LEU A 56 5.92 -3.52 3.37
N GLN A 57 7.13 -3.97 3.07
CA GLN A 57 8.19 -3.14 2.46
C GLN A 57 7.81 -2.61 1.08
N THR A 58 7.10 -3.39 0.26
CA THR A 58 6.63 -2.95 -1.06
C THR A 58 5.59 -1.85 -0.94
N VAL A 59 4.68 -1.94 0.04
CA VAL A 59 3.71 -0.88 0.33
C VAL A 59 4.43 0.39 0.79
N TYR A 60 5.35 0.28 1.74
CA TYR A 60 6.09 1.44 2.27
C TYR A 60 6.97 2.13 1.22
N GLY A 61 7.54 1.35 0.29
CA GLY A 61 8.37 1.87 -0.80
C GLY A 61 7.58 2.57 -1.90
N TYR A 62 6.24 2.63 -1.81
CA TYR A 62 5.41 3.23 -2.84
C TYR A 62 5.57 4.76 -2.89
N GLU A 63 5.68 5.30 -4.11
CA GLU A 63 5.64 6.74 -4.37
C GLU A 63 4.40 7.07 -5.20
N PRO A 64 3.35 7.67 -4.61
CA PRO A 64 2.10 7.97 -5.31
C PRO A 64 2.22 8.98 -6.45
N ILE A 65 3.27 9.80 -6.48
CA ILE A 65 3.50 10.81 -7.52
C ILE A 65 4.52 10.26 -8.54
N PRO A 66 4.09 9.84 -9.75
CA PRO A 66 5.00 9.30 -10.76
C PRO A 66 6.02 10.34 -11.21
N ALA A 67 7.30 9.95 -11.25
CA ALA A 67 8.41 10.85 -11.58
C ALA A 67 8.37 11.41 -13.02
N VAL A 68 7.53 10.83 -13.89
CA VAL A 68 7.34 11.26 -15.28
C VAL A 68 6.43 12.49 -15.41
N LEU A 69 5.66 12.82 -14.38
CA LEU A 69 4.77 13.98 -14.38
C LEU A 69 5.56 15.28 -14.14
N SER A 70 5.18 16.35 -14.83
CA SER A 70 5.67 17.70 -14.49
C SER A 70 5.14 18.15 -13.12
N VAL A 71 5.68 19.25 -12.57
CA VAL A 71 5.20 19.83 -11.30
C VAL A 71 3.73 20.22 -11.39
N GLU A 72 3.28 20.72 -12.52
CA GLU A 72 1.88 21.10 -12.78
C GLU A 72 0.99 19.86 -12.86
N GLN A 73 1.42 18.83 -13.59
CA GLN A 73 0.66 17.58 -13.74
C GLN A 73 0.56 16.82 -12.41
N ALA A 74 1.63 16.84 -11.60
CA ALA A 74 1.65 16.21 -10.29
C ALA A 74 0.59 16.77 -9.33
N LYS A 75 0.15 18.03 -9.51
CA LYS A 75 -0.93 18.62 -8.69
C LYS A 75 -2.28 17.94 -8.86
N HIS A 76 -2.48 17.24 -9.97
CA HIS A 76 -3.69 16.46 -10.22
C HIS A 76 -3.69 15.11 -9.51
N VAL A 77 -2.56 14.64 -8.99
CA VAL A 77 -2.53 13.43 -8.16
C VAL A 77 -3.00 13.80 -6.76
N LEU A 78 -4.26 13.49 -6.44
CA LEU A 78 -4.87 13.81 -5.15
C LEU A 78 -4.33 12.95 -4.01
N GLY A 79 -3.80 11.77 -4.32
CA GLY A 79 -3.23 10.84 -3.36
C GLY A 79 -3.33 9.39 -3.84
N ALA A 80 -3.19 8.46 -2.89
CA ALA A 80 -3.42 7.04 -3.13
C ALA A 80 -4.45 6.45 -2.15
N GLN A 81 -4.95 5.26 -2.47
CA GLN A 81 -5.86 4.50 -1.64
C GLN A 81 -5.53 3.01 -1.74
N ALA A 82 -5.60 2.30 -0.60
CA ALA A 82 -5.60 0.85 -0.60
C ALA A 82 -7.01 0.30 -0.86
N ASN A 83 -7.08 -0.73 -1.70
CA ASN A 83 -8.30 -1.49 -1.94
C ASN A 83 -8.22 -2.83 -1.22
N VAL A 84 -9.36 -3.31 -0.74
CA VAL A 84 -9.50 -4.65 -0.17
C VAL A 84 -10.73 -5.29 -0.77
N TRP A 85 -10.52 -6.18 -1.73
CA TRP A 85 -11.59 -7.00 -2.30
C TRP A 85 -11.81 -8.25 -1.45
N THR A 86 -13.06 -8.64 -1.24
CA THR A 86 -13.43 -9.60 -0.18
C THR A 86 -13.87 -10.96 -0.71
N GLU A 87 -13.58 -11.31 -1.96
CA GLU A 87 -13.94 -12.60 -2.58
C GLU A 87 -13.47 -13.79 -1.73
N TYR A 88 -12.29 -13.68 -1.11
CA TYR A 88 -11.69 -14.71 -0.25
C TYR A 88 -11.56 -14.27 1.22
N ILE A 89 -12.28 -13.23 1.63
CA ILE A 89 -12.26 -12.68 2.99
C ILE A 89 -13.66 -12.77 3.58
N SER A 90 -13.95 -13.88 4.27
CA SER A 90 -15.30 -14.20 4.76
C SER A 90 -15.63 -13.64 6.15
N ASN A 91 -14.66 -13.09 6.87
CA ASN A 91 -14.85 -12.60 8.24
C ASN A 91 -13.88 -11.46 8.58
N THR A 92 -14.23 -10.72 9.64
CA THR A 92 -13.48 -9.54 10.11
C THR A 92 -12.07 -9.89 10.57
N ALA A 93 -11.85 -11.05 11.21
CA ALA A 93 -10.52 -11.45 11.65
C ALA A 93 -9.55 -11.66 10.46
N LYS A 94 -10.03 -12.21 9.34
CA LYS A 94 -9.23 -12.29 8.11
C LYS A 94 -9.05 -10.91 7.48
N LEU A 95 -10.08 -10.05 7.48
CA LEU A 95 -9.97 -8.68 6.96
C LEU A 95 -8.88 -7.89 7.70
N GLU A 96 -8.91 -7.88 9.03
CA GLU A 96 -7.89 -7.25 9.88
C GLU A 96 -6.50 -7.79 9.55
N TYR A 97 -6.38 -9.12 9.39
CA TYR A 97 -5.11 -9.76 9.09
C TYR A 97 -4.56 -9.26 7.75
N MET A 98 -5.42 -9.12 6.75
CA MET A 98 -5.05 -8.68 5.41
C MET A 98 -4.65 -7.20 5.38
N ILE A 99 -5.27 -6.33 6.17
CA ILE A 99 -4.98 -4.89 6.11
C ILE A 99 -3.82 -4.46 7.03
N PHE A 100 -3.63 -5.10 8.19
CA PHE A 100 -2.58 -4.74 9.14
C PHE A 100 -1.36 -5.66 9.01
N PRO A 101 -0.12 -5.11 9.03
CA PRO A 101 0.25 -3.71 9.28
C PRO A 101 0.35 -2.82 8.02
N ARG A 102 0.04 -3.33 6.81
CA ARG A 102 0.19 -2.58 5.54
C ARG A 102 -0.54 -1.23 5.54
N MET A 103 -1.68 -1.13 6.22
CA MET A 103 -2.42 0.12 6.37
C MET A 103 -1.61 1.21 7.08
N SER A 104 -0.79 0.87 8.09
CA SER A 104 0.12 1.85 8.71
C SER A 104 1.24 2.29 7.78
N ALA A 105 1.77 1.39 6.95
CA ALA A 105 2.78 1.75 5.97
C ALA A 105 2.21 2.72 4.92
N LEU A 106 1.03 2.42 4.34
CA LEU A 106 0.41 3.32 3.37
C LEU A 106 -0.02 4.65 4.00
N ALA A 107 -0.50 4.64 5.25
CA ALA A 107 -0.81 5.88 5.97
C ALA A 107 0.43 6.77 6.10
N GLU A 108 1.60 6.20 6.40
CA GLU A 108 2.85 6.97 6.46
C GLU A 108 3.32 7.45 5.09
N VAL A 109 3.15 6.64 4.04
CA VAL A 109 3.41 7.04 2.65
C VAL A 109 2.59 8.26 2.26
N LEU A 110 1.32 8.33 2.69
CA LEU A 110 0.40 9.40 2.32
C LEU A 110 0.47 10.63 3.23
N TRP A 111 0.93 10.47 4.47
CA TRP A 111 0.97 11.56 5.45
C TRP A 111 2.34 12.22 5.58
N SER A 112 3.41 11.43 5.60
CA SER A 112 4.76 11.93 5.87
C SER A 112 5.41 12.48 4.59
N PRO A 113 6.15 13.60 4.69
CA PRO A 113 6.95 14.09 3.57
C PRO A 113 7.92 13.03 3.06
N LYS A 114 8.06 12.91 1.74
CA LYS A 114 8.86 11.88 1.07
C LYS A 114 10.26 11.75 1.64
N GLU A 115 10.93 12.88 1.87
CA GLU A 115 12.30 12.99 2.36
C GLU A 115 12.48 12.54 3.82
N LYS A 116 11.38 12.40 4.57
CA LYS A 116 11.39 11.89 5.95
C LYS A 116 11.03 10.41 6.06
N ARG A 117 10.56 9.79 4.97
CA ARG A 117 10.21 8.37 4.96
C ARG A 117 11.48 7.52 4.88
N ASN A 118 11.62 6.58 5.80
CA ASN A 118 12.73 5.64 5.85
C ASN A 118 12.22 4.30 6.40
N TYR A 119 12.32 3.24 5.59
CA TYR A 119 11.75 1.94 5.96
C TYR A 119 12.41 1.35 7.22
N ALA A 120 13.73 1.50 7.37
CA ALA A 120 14.45 1.00 8.55
C ALA A 120 14.08 1.79 9.83
N ASP A 121 13.71 3.07 9.72
CA ASP A 121 13.14 3.83 10.83
C ASP A 121 11.70 3.38 11.15
N PHE A 122 10.87 3.19 10.12
CA PHE A 122 9.51 2.67 10.26
C PHE A 122 9.49 1.30 10.94
N GLU A 123 10.39 0.38 10.57
CA GLU A 123 10.53 -0.93 11.22
C GLU A 123 10.87 -0.80 12.71
N LYS A 124 11.67 0.18 13.11
CA LYS A 124 11.95 0.44 14.54
C LYS A 124 10.73 0.96 15.30
N ARG A 125 9.80 1.64 14.62
CA ARG A 125 8.53 2.12 15.20
C ARG A 125 7.40 1.09 15.15
N LEU A 126 7.57 0.03 14.36
CA LEU A 126 6.56 -1.02 14.17
C LEU A 126 6.19 -1.77 15.46
N PRO A 127 7.11 -2.09 16.39
CA PRO A 127 6.73 -2.66 17.69
C PRO A 127 5.71 -1.82 18.45
N ALA A 128 5.88 -0.49 18.50
CA ALA A 128 4.92 0.41 19.17
C ALA A 128 3.58 0.51 18.42
N ILE A 129 3.58 0.37 17.09
CA ILE A 129 2.35 0.23 16.30
C ILE A 129 1.63 -1.09 16.67
N VAL A 130 2.38 -2.18 16.81
CA VAL A 130 1.86 -3.50 17.17
C VAL A 130 1.31 -3.55 18.60
N GLU A 131 1.92 -2.83 19.54
CA GLU A 131 1.33 -2.65 20.88
C GLU A 131 -0.06 -2.01 20.82
N ARG A 132 -0.27 -1.04 19.92
CA ARG A 132 -1.62 -0.47 19.70
C ARG A 132 -2.59 -1.49 19.10
N TYR A 133 -2.13 -2.31 18.16
CA TYR A 133 -2.96 -3.39 17.60
C TYR A 133 -3.37 -4.40 18.67
N ASN A 134 -2.43 -4.81 19.52
CA ASN A 134 -2.72 -5.69 20.65
C ASN A 134 -3.72 -5.05 21.62
N PHE A 135 -3.58 -3.75 21.91
CA PHE A 135 -4.53 -3.01 22.74
C PHE A 135 -5.94 -2.94 22.12
N TRP A 136 -6.04 -2.80 20.80
CA TRP A 136 -7.33 -2.84 20.08
C TRP A 136 -7.89 -4.25 19.91
N GLY A 137 -7.08 -5.29 20.12
CA GLY A 137 -7.48 -6.68 19.91
C GLY A 137 -7.64 -7.06 18.44
N VAL A 138 -7.02 -6.34 17.50
CA VAL A 138 -7.11 -6.65 16.06
C VAL A 138 -6.21 -7.82 15.68
N ASN A 139 -6.68 -8.67 14.77
CA ASN A 139 -5.88 -9.77 14.22
C ASN A 139 -4.99 -9.25 13.10
N PHE A 140 -3.70 -9.00 13.32
CA PHE A 140 -2.78 -8.47 12.30
C PHE A 140 -1.79 -9.53 11.78
N SER A 141 -1.26 -9.34 10.57
CA SER A 141 -0.23 -10.23 10.02
C SER A 141 1.14 -10.03 10.67
N LYS A 142 1.81 -11.15 10.96
CA LYS A 142 3.19 -11.17 11.47
C LYS A 142 4.24 -11.39 10.38
N ALA A 143 3.83 -11.44 9.10
CA ALA A 143 4.71 -11.73 7.97
C ALA A 143 5.91 -10.78 7.83
N TYR A 144 5.80 -9.55 8.36
CA TYR A 144 6.91 -8.59 8.38
C TYR A 144 8.11 -9.06 9.25
N LEU A 145 7.88 -9.96 10.22
CA LEU A 145 8.94 -10.54 11.04
C LEU A 145 9.80 -11.54 10.24
N ASP A 146 9.22 -12.20 9.23
CA ASP A 146 9.92 -13.17 8.41
C ASP A 146 10.96 -12.49 7.49
N GLY A 147 10.73 -11.21 7.13
CA GLY A 147 11.64 -10.41 6.32
C GLY A 147 12.81 -9.78 7.11
N ALA A 148 12.62 -9.50 8.40
CA ALA A 148 13.62 -8.89 9.27
C ALA A 148 14.89 -9.74 9.48
N ASN A 149 14.83 -11.05 9.16
CA ASN A 149 15.97 -11.96 9.24
C ASN A 149 16.76 -12.13 7.93
N THR A 150 16.39 -11.47 6.82
CA THR A 150 17.09 -11.65 5.53
C THR A 150 18.17 -10.62 5.22
N ALA A 151 18.40 -9.63 6.09
CA ALA A 151 19.49 -8.66 5.93
C ALA A 151 20.82 -9.08 6.57
N ALA A 152 20.87 -10.24 7.24
CA ALA A 152 22.07 -10.74 7.93
C ALA A 152 22.90 -11.75 7.13
N GLU A 153 22.45 -12.21 5.96
CA GLU A 153 23.23 -13.12 5.12
C GLU A 153 23.71 -12.42 3.84
N LYS A 154 24.70 -11.53 4.02
CA LYS A 154 25.67 -11.27 2.95
C LYS A 154 26.57 -12.51 2.83
N LYS A 155 26.54 -13.15 1.67
CA LYS A 155 27.68 -13.90 1.12
C LYS A 155 28.05 -13.26 -0.20
#